data_AF-G5J6U2-F1
#
_entry.id   AF-G5J6U2-F1
#
_cell.length_a   1.000
_cell.length_b   1.000
_cell.length_c   1.000
_cell.angle_alpha   90.00
_cell.angle_beta   90.00
_cell.angle_gamma   90.00
#
_symmetry.space_group_name_H-M   'P 1'
#
loop_
_entity.id
_entity.type
_entity.pdbx_description
1 polymer ?
#
loop_
_entity_poly.entity_id
_entity_poly.type
_entity_poly.pdbx_seq_one_letter_code
_entity_poly.pdbx_strand_id
1 'polypeptide(L)' 'MVNIGGKTRGDFGIHADRNVPGTAGCIGIESEKEWVEFKALMLDYQRAGLRQIPLLVSYR' A
#
# COMPACT_ATOMS: atom_id res chain seq x y z
N MET A 1 11.25 8.48 1.20
CA MET A 1 12.44 7.83 0.63
C MET A 1 13.13 7.09 1.77
N VAL A 2 13.39 5.78 1.63
CA VAL A 2 13.88 4.95 2.75
C VAL A 2 15.31 4.48 2.46
N ASN A 3 16.24 4.71 3.40
CA ASN A 3 17.62 4.23 3.30
C ASN A 3 17.76 2.90 4.06
N ILE A 4 18.07 1.81 3.35
CA ILE A 4 18.37 0.51 3.94
C ILE A 4 19.72 0.04 3.41
N GLY A 5 20.70 -0.11 4.31
CA GLY A 5 22.04 -0.61 3.96
C GLY A 5 22.79 0.26 2.95
N GLY A 6 22.62 1.59 3.00
CA GLY A 6 23.26 2.53 2.08
C GLY A 6 22.61 2.62 0.71
N LYS A 7 21.49 1.90 0.50
CA LYS A 7 20.68 1.98 -0.72
C LYS A 7 19.42 2.78 -0.46
N THR A 8 19.24 3.81 -1.29
CA THR A 8 18.02 4.61 -1.32
C THR A 8 16.94 3.84 -2.07
N ARG A 9 15.84 3.51 -1.39
CA ARG A 9 14.63 2.95 -2.02
C ARG A 9 13.54 4.01 -2.08
N GLY A 10 12.73 3.94 -3.14
CA GLY A 10 11.48 4.69 -3.24
C GLY A 10 10.56 4.36 -2.06
N ASP A 11 9.64 5.27 -1.73
CA ASP A 11 8.62 4.98 -0.72
C ASP A 11 7.75 3.83 -1.20
N PHE A 12 7.55 2.85 -0.32
CA PHE A 12 6.64 1.74 -0.56
C PHE A 12 5.22 2.20 -0.23
N GLY A 13 4.32 2.13 -1.21
CA GLY A 13 2.95 2.59 -1.08
C GLY A 13 1.92 1.56 -1.54
N ILE A 14 0.65 1.87 -1.25
CA ILE A 14 -0.51 1.18 -1.78
C ILE A 14 -1.32 2.21 -2.57
N HIS A 15 -1.68 1.90 -3.82
CA HIS A 15 -2.43 2.81 -4.68
C HIS A 15 -3.46 2.07 -5.53
N ALA A 16 -4.47 2.80 -6.00
CA ALA A 16 -5.33 2.31 -7.07
C ALA A 16 -4.50 2.02 -8.32
N ASP A 17 -4.75 0.90 -8.98
CA ASP A 17 -4.18 0.66 -10.29
C ASP A 17 -4.82 1.62 -11.30
N ARG A 18 -3.97 2.36 -12.01
CA ARG A 18 -4.40 3.28 -13.08
C ARG A 18 -3.96 2.78 -14.44
N ASN A 19 -3.76 1.46 -14.56
CA ASN A 19 -3.30 0.81 -15.78
C ASN A 19 -1.93 1.35 -16.25
N VAL A 20 -1.10 1.73 -15.29
CA VAL A 20 0.25 2.25 -15.54
C VAL A 20 1.21 1.05 -15.62
N PRO A 21 2.19 1.03 -16.54
CA PRO A 21 3.12 -0.11 -16.66
C PRO A 21 3.88 -0.39 -15.35
N GLY A 22 3.45 -1.43 -14.65
CA GLY A 22 3.99 -1.82 -13.35
C GLY A 22 3.57 -0.88 -12.20
N THR A 23 3.75 -1.35 -10.97
CA THR A 23 3.44 -0.57 -9.75
C THR A 23 4.65 0.19 -9.22
N ALA A 24 5.73 0.30 -10.00
CA ALA A 24 7.03 0.84 -9.56
C ALA A 24 7.54 0.24 -8.23
N GLY A 25 7.18 -1.02 -7.92
CA GLY A 25 7.53 -1.70 -6.68
C GLY A 25 6.56 -1.46 -5.50
N CYS A 26 5.40 -0.88 -5.75
CA CYS A 26 4.29 -0.70 -4.81
C CYS A 26 3.27 -1.85 -4.91
N ILE A 27 2.28 -1.86 -4.01
CA ILE A 27 1.09 -2.72 -4.15
C ILE A 27 0.01 -1.92 -4.90
N GLY A 28 -0.41 -2.43 -6.06
CA GLY A 28 -1.54 -1.91 -6.81
C GLY A 28 -2.83 -2.65 -6.44
N ILE A 29 -3.94 -1.92 -6.26
CA ILE A 29 -5.28 -2.49 -6.13
C ILE A 29 -6.02 -2.26 -7.45
N GLU A 30 -6.28 -3.35 -8.17
CA GLU A 30 -6.85 -3.31 -9.53
C GLU A 30 -8.32 -2.89 -9.56
N SER A 31 -9.09 -3.33 -8.57
CA SER A 31 -10.53 -3.06 -8.49
C SER A 31 -10.81 -1.73 -7.81
N GLU A 32 -11.54 -0.83 -8.48
CA GLU A 32 -11.98 0.45 -7.88
C GLU A 32 -12.86 0.21 -6.65
N LYS A 33 -13.68 -0.85 -6.65
CA LYS A 33 -14.48 -1.24 -5.49
C LYS A 33 -13.58 -1.59 -4.30
N GLU A 34 -12.57 -2.43 -4.53
CA GLU A 34 -11.62 -2.83 -3.48
C GLU A 34 -10.78 -1.64 -3.00
N TRP A 35 -10.47 -0.68 -3.89
CA TRP A 35 -9.79 0.56 -3.52
C TRP A 35 -10.63 1.42 -2.58
N VAL A 36 -11.93 1.54 -2.84
CA VAL A 36 -12.87 2.25 -1.96
C VAL A 36 -12.97 1.56 -0.59
N GLU A 37 -13.10 0.23 -0.58
CA GLU A 37 -13.15 -0.57 0.65
C GLU A 37 -11.85 -0.45 1.46
N PHE A 38 -10.69 -0.50 0.79
CA PHE A 38 -9.39 -0.29 1.42
C PHE A 38 -9.28 1.07 2.10
N LYS A 39 -9.70 2.16 1.44
CA LYS A 39 -9.67 3.51 2.03
C LYS A 39 -10.56 3.60 3.27
N ALA A 40 -11.74 2.99 3.24
CA ALA A 40 -12.63 2.95 4.40
C ALA A 40 -11.97 2.24 5.59
N LEU A 41 -11.36 1.07 5.33
CA LEU A 41 -10.64 0.31 6.36
C LEU A 41 -9.47 1.10 6.97
N MET A 42 -8.66 1.77 6.14
CA MET A 42 -7.54 2.59 6.63
C MET A 42 -8.02 3.78 7.47
N LEU A 43 -9.17 4.38 7.11
CA LEU A 43 -9.76 5.45 7.91
C LEU A 43 -10.21 4.94 9.29
N ASP A 44 -10.78 3.74 9.35
CA ASP A 44 -11.19 3.13 10.62
C ASP A 44 -9.97 2.82 11.51
N TYR A 45 -8.86 2.34 10.93
CA TYR A 45 -7.60 2.15 11.65
C TYR A 45 -7.03 3.47 12.17
N GLN A 46 -7.04 4.52 11.35
CA GLN A 46 -6.62 5.84 11.77
C GLN A 46 -7.47 6.35 12.95
N ARG A 47 -8.80 6.18 12.89
CA ARG A 47 -9.72 6.56 13.98
C ARG A 47 -9.47 5.76 15.26
N ALA A 48 -9.07 4.49 15.14
CA ALA A 48 -8.65 3.66 16.26
C ALA A 48 -7.26 4.04 16.83
N GLY A 49 -6.57 5.03 16.24
CA GLY A 49 -5.25 5.48 16.69
C GLY A 49 -4.10 4.58 16.25
N LEU A 50 -4.33 3.65 15.31
CA LEU A 50 -3.30 2.78 14.78
C LEU A 50 -2.37 3.58 13.88
N ARG A 51 -1.06 3.47 14.14
CA ARG A 51 -0.01 4.15 13.34
C ARG A 51 0.75 3.20 12.42
N GLN A 52 0.68 1.90 12.70
CA GLN A 52 1.37 0.85 11.96
C GLN A 52 0.50 -0.40 11.95
N ILE A 53 0.49 -1.09 10.81
CA ILE A 53 -0.17 -2.39 10.64
C ILE A 53 0.83 -3.35 9.98
N PRO A 54 0.85 -4.64 10.37
CA PRO A 54 1.69 -5.63 9.71
C PRO A 54 1.18 -5.87 8.29
N LEU A 55 2.10 -5.86 7.32
CA LEU A 55 1.82 -6.31 5.96
C LEU A 55 2.07 -7.82 5.87
N LEU A 56 1.01 -8.59 5.67
CA LEU A 56 1.09 -10.03 5.46
C LEU A 56 0.93 -10.33 3.96
N VAL A 57 1.94 -10.94 3.36
CA VAL A 57 1.92 -11.37 1.96
C VAL A 57 1.85 -12.88 1.91
N SER A 58 0.80 -13.42 1.29
CA SER A 58 0.64 -14.86 1.05
C SER A 58 0.66 -15.10 -0.45
N TYR A 59 1.49 -16.04 -0.88
CA TYR A 59 1.45 -16.59 -2.22
C TYR A 59 0.52 -17.82 -2.21
N ARG A 60 -0.21 -18.04 -3.31
CA ARG A 60 -0.95 -19.27 -3.55
C ARG A 60 -0.13 -20.21 -4.42
#